data_AF-F8CAZ6-F1
#
_entry.id   AF-F8CAZ6-F1
#
_cell.length_a   1.000
_cell.length_b   1.000
_cell.length_c   1.000
_cell.angle_alpha   90.00
_cell.angle_beta   90.00
_cell.angle_gamma   90.00
#
_symmetry.space_group_name_H-M   'P 1'
#
loop_
_entity.id
_entity.type
_entity.pdbx_description
1 polymer ?
#
loop_
_entity_poly.entity_id
_entity_poly.type
_entity_poly.pdbx_seq_one_letter_code
_entity_poly.pdbx_strand_id
1 'polypeptide(L)'
;MLRRVAVASVFLTAACAGQQKPAAAQAGQPTSTEERVRITNQPPFDLVNCFPRELQLPEQASQGVVLGALLTTRPQVMECLVDPKHRGPEKSTTVEVKTSVTEQGASHAVSGTNLTPEGQACIQKVVDTQVKLAALPKGAQPVEAAIPFEHTASGLNSVTFGINEGSDFTGAVRLAQQGWCECYANFKEQVPPPLTAKIKLLKANPTPAEVTFAPSGNTEADQLAACLQPKIAALPTKLSSDELGFSYRFVHFDSAAPDAASANLPPELRFLQLDLNRTQRAADSAIADGARTPAALAYAEVVDRYQKTKNWRLFDEMSSKCEALVKADTRVLESIKARQATDQAALALATEMAAKDAENWGDVVAATQKNVDESVKELADAEKMAAQDKAACPKKKF
;
A
#
# COMPACT_ATOMS: atom_id res chain seq x y z
N MET A 1 -12.49 8.83 19.21
CA MET A 1 -11.09 9.21 18.90
C MET A 1 -10.73 9.08 17.41
N LEU A 2 -11.67 8.72 16.50
CA LEU A 2 -11.44 8.46 15.07
C LEU A 2 -11.05 9.67 14.18
N ARG A 3 -10.95 10.89 14.72
CA ARG A 3 -10.72 12.10 13.91
C ARG A 3 -9.27 12.26 13.39
N ARG A 4 -8.36 11.34 13.70
CA ARG A 4 -6.94 11.43 13.30
C ARG A 4 -6.31 10.05 13.09
N VAL A 5 -6.82 9.25 12.16
CA VAL A 5 -5.92 8.28 11.49
C VAL A 5 -5.16 9.08 10.44
N ALA A 6 -4.22 9.92 10.89
CA ALA A 6 -3.29 10.59 10.01
C ALA A 6 -2.21 9.57 9.65
N VAL A 7 -2.39 8.84 8.56
CA VAL A 7 -1.30 8.03 8.00
C VAL A 7 -0.32 9.02 7.35
N ALA A 8 0.57 9.58 8.17
CA ALA A 8 1.71 10.34 7.68
C ALA A 8 2.68 9.34 7.04
N SER A 9 2.48 8.97 5.77
CA SER A 9 3.50 8.24 5.01
C SER A 9 4.79 9.05 5.11
N VAL A 10 5.93 8.39 5.41
CA VAL A 10 7.20 9.09 5.37
C VAL A 10 7.46 9.35 3.89
N PHE A 11 7.20 10.57 3.42
CA PHE A 11 7.46 11.00 2.05
C PHE A 11 8.98 11.06 1.78
N LEU A 12 9.67 9.94 1.90
CA LEU A 12 10.80 9.67 1.05
C LEU A 12 10.21 9.49 -0.34
N THR A 13 10.13 10.59 -1.09
CA THR A 13 10.10 10.47 -2.54
C THR A 13 11.19 9.47 -2.89
N ALA A 14 10.85 8.40 -3.60
CA ALA A 14 11.80 7.36 -4.02
C ALA A 14 12.92 7.90 -4.94
N ALA A 15 13.14 9.22 -4.96
CA ALA A 15 14.21 9.92 -5.66
C ALA A 15 15.59 9.29 -5.45
N CYS A 16 15.88 8.69 -4.29
CA CYS A 16 17.14 7.97 -4.06
C CYS A 16 17.09 6.48 -4.47
N ALA A 17 15.92 5.86 -4.57
CA ALA A 17 15.79 4.43 -4.87
C ALA A 17 15.85 4.10 -6.38
N GLY A 18 15.49 5.06 -7.25
CA GLY A 18 15.56 4.89 -8.72
C GLY A 18 16.46 5.88 -9.45
N GLN A 19 17.29 6.65 -8.74
CA GLN A 19 18.42 7.30 -9.41
C GLN A 19 19.42 6.22 -9.82
N GLN A 20 19.57 6.01 -11.13
CA GLN A 20 20.82 5.44 -11.65
C GLN A 20 21.96 6.33 -11.14
N LYS A 21 22.72 5.85 -10.16
CA LYS A 21 24.14 6.20 -10.14
C LYS A 21 24.68 5.70 -11.48
N PRO A 22 25.32 6.56 -12.29
CA PRO A 22 26.03 6.09 -13.47
C PRO A 22 26.91 4.91 -13.05
N ALA A 23 26.96 3.86 -13.86
CA ALA A 23 27.95 2.81 -13.64
C ALA A 23 29.31 3.49 -13.48
N ALA A 24 30.07 3.12 -12.46
CA ALA A 24 31.44 3.59 -12.33
C ALA A 24 32.14 3.22 -13.63
N ALA A 25 32.43 4.23 -14.46
CA ALA A 25 33.15 4.02 -15.70
C ALA A 25 34.43 3.28 -15.35
N GLN A 26 34.64 2.11 -15.96
CA GLN A 26 35.96 1.50 -15.93
C GLN A 26 36.93 2.56 -16.47
N ALA A 27 37.94 2.89 -15.66
CA ALA A 27 38.89 3.93 -15.98
C ALA A 27 39.46 3.68 -17.40
N GLY A 28 39.10 4.56 -18.35
CA GLY A 28 39.68 4.57 -19.69
C GLY A 28 38.75 4.29 -20.87
N GLN A 29 37.45 3.99 -20.69
CA GLN A 29 36.51 3.94 -21.83
C GLN A 29 35.75 5.27 -22.02
N PRO A 30 35.74 5.85 -23.24
CA PRO A 30 34.89 6.99 -23.53
C PRO A 30 33.42 6.57 -23.40
N THR A 31 32.70 7.21 -22.49
CA THR A 31 31.24 7.11 -22.36
C THR A 31 30.64 7.55 -23.70
N SER A 32 29.97 6.64 -24.41
CA SER A 32 29.35 7.02 -25.69
C SER A 32 28.27 8.08 -25.42
N THR A 33 28.02 8.95 -26.40
CA THR A 33 27.02 10.03 -26.29
C THR A 33 25.61 9.49 -25.99
N GLU A 34 25.38 8.19 -26.24
CA GLU A 34 24.13 7.46 -26.02
C GLU A 34 23.84 7.16 -24.53
N GLU A 35 24.86 7.13 -23.66
CA GLU A 35 24.71 6.75 -22.24
C GLU A 35 24.25 7.92 -21.34
N ARG A 36 24.11 9.15 -21.87
CA ARG A 36 23.78 10.36 -21.09
C ARG A 36 22.29 10.69 -20.97
N VAL A 37 21.40 9.86 -21.51
CA VAL A 37 19.96 10.15 -21.45
C VAL A 37 19.41 9.65 -20.10
N ARG A 38 19.07 10.58 -19.21
CA ARG A 38 18.44 10.27 -17.92
C ARG A 38 17.10 9.55 -18.16
N ILE A 39 17.00 8.29 -17.74
CA ILE A 39 15.76 7.51 -17.75
C ILE A 39 15.01 7.78 -16.43
N THR A 40 13.73 8.15 -16.50
CA THR A 40 12.97 8.61 -15.32
C THR A 40 11.70 7.82 -15.04
N ASN A 41 11.09 7.18 -16.04
CA ASN A 41 9.83 6.44 -15.90
C ASN A 41 9.98 5.03 -15.31
N GLN A 42 10.76 4.87 -14.24
CA GLN A 42 10.95 3.58 -13.54
C GLN A 42 10.30 3.59 -12.14
N PRO A 43 9.01 3.97 -11.99
CA PRO A 43 8.36 3.88 -10.70
C PRO A 43 8.24 2.39 -10.29
N PRO A 44 8.41 2.05 -9.00
CA PRO A 44 8.20 0.69 -8.52
C PRO A 44 6.80 0.15 -8.85
N PHE A 45 6.66 -1.17 -8.89
CA PHE A 45 5.38 -1.85 -9.08
C PHE A 45 5.01 -2.66 -7.84
N ASP A 46 3.85 -2.39 -7.26
CA ASP A 46 3.33 -3.14 -6.12
C ASP A 46 2.53 -4.35 -6.61
N LEU A 47 2.93 -5.56 -6.19
CA LEU A 47 2.31 -6.83 -6.56
C LEU A 47 0.88 -6.97 -6.04
N VAL A 48 0.44 -6.15 -5.08
CA VAL A 48 -0.96 -6.03 -4.66
C VAL A 48 -1.88 -5.60 -5.82
N ASN A 49 -1.33 -5.03 -6.90
CA ASN A 49 -2.07 -4.76 -8.14
C ASN A 49 -2.34 -6.01 -8.98
N CYS A 50 -1.54 -7.05 -8.81
CA CYS A 50 -1.73 -8.36 -9.45
C CYS A 50 -2.49 -9.33 -8.54
N PHE A 51 -2.19 -9.30 -7.25
CA PHE A 51 -2.77 -10.18 -6.26
C PHE A 51 -3.32 -9.33 -5.09
N PRO A 52 -4.47 -8.66 -5.28
CA PRO A 52 -5.08 -7.88 -4.22
C PRO A 52 -5.30 -8.73 -2.97
N ARG A 53 -4.96 -8.17 -1.81
CA ARG A 53 -5.27 -8.78 -0.53
C ARG A 53 -6.78 -8.97 -0.40
N GLU A 54 -7.20 -10.15 0.03
CA GLU A 54 -8.58 -10.39 0.40
C GLU A 54 -8.90 -9.72 1.76
N LEU A 55 -9.98 -8.94 1.80
CA LEU A 55 -10.42 -8.25 3.00
C LEU A 55 -11.47 -9.07 3.75
N GLN A 56 -11.15 -9.45 4.98
CA GLN A 56 -12.12 -10.01 5.91
C GLN A 56 -12.74 -8.89 6.73
N LEU A 57 -13.83 -8.32 6.21
CA LEU A 57 -14.54 -7.23 6.88
C LEU A 57 -15.51 -7.77 7.94
N PRO A 58 -15.64 -7.10 9.10
CA PRO A 58 -16.66 -7.42 10.10
C PRO A 58 -18.08 -7.35 9.52
N GLU A 59 -19.00 -8.15 10.07
CA GLU A 59 -20.41 -8.16 9.63
C GLU A 59 -21.10 -6.80 9.79
N GLN A 60 -20.76 -6.03 10.82
CA GLN A 60 -21.33 -4.72 11.07
C GLN A 60 -20.37 -3.62 10.63
N ALA A 61 -20.80 -2.81 9.67
CA ALA A 61 -20.07 -1.63 9.27
C ALA A 61 -20.12 -0.56 10.37
N SER A 62 -18.97 0.04 10.65
CA SER A 62 -18.82 1.24 11.47
C SER A 62 -17.85 2.19 10.77
N GLN A 63 -17.79 3.45 11.19
CA GLN A 63 -16.92 4.43 10.52
C GLN A 63 -15.46 3.97 10.43
N GLY A 64 -14.94 3.33 11.50
CA GLY A 64 -13.58 2.77 11.51
C GLY A 64 -13.40 1.62 10.52
N VAL A 65 -14.40 0.73 10.39
CA VAL A 65 -14.38 -0.36 9.40
C VAL A 65 -14.39 0.19 7.98
N VAL A 66 -15.25 1.17 7.69
CA VAL A 66 -15.31 1.79 6.35
C VAL A 66 -13.99 2.50 6.02
N LEU A 67 -13.44 3.27 6.96
CA LEU A 67 -12.17 3.97 6.79
C LEU A 67 -11.01 3.00 6.56
N GLY A 68 -10.91 1.95 7.38
CA GLY A 68 -9.87 0.93 7.23
C GLY A 68 -9.99 0.17 5.91
N ALA A 69 -11.20 -0.22 5.51
CA ALA A 69 -11.41 -0.86 4.22
C ALA A 69 -10.99 0.05 3.05
N LEU A 70 -11.32 1.34 3.08
CA LEU A 70 -10.84 2.31 2.09
C LEU A 70 -9.31 2.44 2.09
N LEU A 71 -8.68 2.49 3.27
CA LEU A 71 -7.22 2.57 3.40
C LEU A 71 -6.49 1.40 2.73
N THR A 72 -7.04 0.18 2.82
CA THR A 72 -6.41 -1.00 2.19
C THR A 72 -6.28 -0.89 0.67
N THR A 73 -7.18 -0.14 0.02
CA THR A 73 -7.19 0.03 -1.44
C THR A 73 -6.14 1.04 -1.95
N ARG A 74 -5.43 1.72 -1.04
CA ARG A 74 -4.45 2.77 -1.41
C ARG A 74 -3.46 2.33 -2.51
N PRO A 75 -2.83 1.14 -2.46
CA PRO A 75 -1.89 0.75 -3.51
C PRO A 75 -2.52 0.76 -4.91
N GLN A 76 -3.73 0.22 -5.05
CA GLN A 76 -4.40 0.11 -6.34
C GLN A 76 -5.03 1.43 -6.79
N VAL A 77 -5.52 2.26 -5.85
CA VAL A 77 -5.96 3.63 -6.16
C VAL A 77 -4.78 4.47 -6.67
N MET A 78 -3.62 4.35 -6.04
CA MET A 78 -2.41 5.06 -6.47
C MET A 78 -1.87 4.52 -7.80
N GLU A 79 -1.98 3.20 -8.05
CA GLU A 79 -1.63 2.59 -9.33
C GLU A 79 -2.48 3.13 -10.48
N CYS A 80 -3.80 3.34 -10.26
CA CYS A 80 -4.65 4.00 -11.25
C CYS A 80 -4.07 5.37 -11.66
N LEU A 81 -3.36 6.09 -10.79
CA LEU A 81 -2.82 7.42 -11.09
C LEU A 81 -1.40 7.39 -11.70
N VAL A 82 -0.80 6.20 -11.88
CA VAL A 82 0.51 6.06 -12.54
C VAL A 82 0.42 6.42 -14.03
N ASP A 83 -0.67 6.03 -14.69
CA ASP A 83 -0.91 6.31 -16.11
C ASP A 83 -1.29 7.79 -16.31
N PRO A 84 -0.55 8.56 -17.14
CA PRO A 84 -0.88 9.96 -17.41
C PRO A 84 -2.27 10.15 -18.03
N LYS A 85 -2.89 9.14 -18.65
CA LYS A 85 -4.26 9.27 -19.19
C LYS A 85 -5.34 9.36 -18.09
N HIS A 86 -5.01 8.95 -16.87
CA HIS A 86 -5.95 8.94 -15.74
C HIS A 86 -5.94 10.25 -14.94
N ARG A 87 -5.10 11.21 -15.35
CA ARG A 87 -4.87 12.47 -14.65
C ARG A 87 -4.74 13.61 -15.67
N GLY A 88 -5.09 14.81 -15.24
CA GLY A 88 -4.94 16.01 -16.05
C GLY A 88 -3.49 16.53 -16.03
N PRO A 89 -3.24 17.71 -16.63
CA PRO A 89 -1.90 18.25 -16.83
C PRO A 89 -1.22 18.80 -15.57
N GLU A 90 -1.93 18.89 -14.43
CA GLU A 90 -1.35 19.45 -13.21
C GLU A 90 -0.34 18.50 -12.55
N LYS A 91 0.56 19.08 -11.75
CA LYS A 91 1.62 18.33 -11.06
C LYS A 91 1.10 17.45 -9.91
N SER A 92 -0.08 17.73 -9.39
CA SER A 92 -0.69 16.95 -8.32
C SER A 92 -2.12 16.60 -8.72
N THR A 93 -2.54 15.39 -8.37
CA THR A 93 -3.91 14.90 -8.53
C THR A 93 -4.42 14.57 -7.15
N THR A 94 -5.55 15.17 -6.78
CA THR A 94 -6.22 14.85 -5.53
C THR A 94 -7.45 14.03 -5.83
N VAL A 95 -7.69 13.00 -5.04
CA VAL A 95 -8.86 12.14 -5.15
C VAL A 95 -9.46 11.98 -3.77
N GLU A 96 -10.76 12.16 -3.64
CA GLU A 96 -11.51 11.77 -2.46
C GLU A 96 -12.39 10.57 -2.83
N VAL A 97 -12.25 9.49 -2.05
CA VAL A 97 -13.18 8.37 -2.11
C VAL A 97 -14.05 8.41 -0.88
N LYS A 98 -15.35 8.63 -1.09
CA LYS A 98 -16.38 8.59 -0.06
C LYS A 98 -17.15 7.28 -0.18
N THR A 99 -17.30 6.57 0.94
CA THR A 99 -18.15 5.39 1.06
C THR A 99 -19.28 5.67 2.03
N SER A 100 -20.52 5.35 1.62
CA SER A 100 -21.71 5.39 2.46
C SER A 100 -22.31 3.99 2.54
N VAL A 101 -22.58 3.50 3.75
CA VAL A 101 -23.22 2.21 4.00
C VAL A 101 -24.60 2.46 4.60
N THR A 102 -25.61 1.91 3.94
CA THR A 102 -27.02 2.00 4.35
C THR A 102 -27.63 0.61 4.46
N GLU A 103 -28.94 0.52 4.71
CA GLU A 103 -29.68 -0.75 4.65
C GLU A 103 -29.74 -1.37 3.24
N GLN A 104 -29.40 -0.60 2.19
CA GLN A 104 -29.33 -1.09 0.81
C GLN A 104 -27.95 -1.65 0.43
N GLY A 105 -26.94 -1.46 1.29
CA GLY A 105 -25.55 -1.86 1.02
C GLY A 105 -24.59 -0.68 1.00
N ALA A 106 -23.37 -0.93 0.53
CA ALA A 106 -22.36 0.09 0.34
C ALA A 106 -22.49 0.79 -1.02
N SER A 107 -22.21 2.08 -1.03
CA SER A 107 -22.06 2.89 -2.24
C SER A 107 -20.79 3.72 -2.13
N HIS A 108 -20.11 3.90 -3.26
CA HIS A 108 -18.86 4.63 -3.34
C HIS A 108 -18.99 5.80 -4.32
N ALA A 109 -18.45 6.94 -3.93
CA ALA A 109 -18.33 8.12 -4.77
C ALA A 109 -16.85 8.53 -4.85
N VAL A 110 -16.34 8.58 -6.07
CA VAL A 110 -14.99 9.05 -6.37
C VAL A 110 -15.08 10.44 -6.97
N SER A 111 -14.35 11.39 -6.39
CA SER A 111 -14.24 12.76 -6.90
C SER A 111 -12.82 13.28 -6.73
N GLY A 112 -12.45 14.39 -7.37
CA GLY A 112 -11.08 14.88 -7.28
C GLY A 112 -10.77 16.05 -8.20
N THR A 113 -9.62 16.66 -7.98
CA THR A 113 -9.04 17.65 -8.90
C THR A 113 -8.00 17.00 -9.79
N ASN A 114 -7.87 17.50 -11.03
CA ASN A 114 -6.94 16.94 -12.02
C ASN A 114 -7.17 15.43 -12.29
N LEU A 115 -8.37 14.91 -12.05
CA LEU A 115 -8.76 13.52 -12.28
C LEU A 115 -9.57 13.42 -13.58
N THR A 116 -9.20 12.54 -14.50
CA THR A 116 -9.96 12.31 -15.74
C THR A 116 -11.11 11.32 -15.52
N PRO A 117 -12.10 11.26 -16.43
CA PRO A 117 -13.16 10.24 -16.36
C PRO A 117 -12.61 8.80 -16.34
N GLU A 118 -11.55 8.52 -17.09
CA GLU A 118 -10.89 7.22 -17.11
C GLU A 118 -10.22 6.90 -15.77
N GLY A 119 -9.57 7.90 -15.15
CA GLY A 119 -8.99 7.76 -13.82
C GLY A 119 -10.06 7.51 -12.75
N GLN A 120 -11.16 8.26 -12.80
CA GLN A 120 -12.30 8.06 -11.92
C GLN A 120 -12.89 6.65 -12.07
N ALA A 121 -13.06 6.16 -13.31
CA ALA A 121 -13.57 4.82 -13.56
C ALA A 121 -12.61 3.71 -13.07
N CYS A 122 -11.29 3.91 -13.21
CA CYS A 122 -10.29 2.99 -12.68
C CYS A 122 -10.41 2.87 -11.15
N ILE A 123 -10.45 4.00 -10.44
CA ILE A 123 -10.54 4.05 -8.98
C ILE A 123 -11.89 3.51 -8.48
N GLN A 124 -12.98 3.87 -9.15
CA GLN A 124 -14.33 3.36 -8.86
C GLN A 124 -14.34 1.83 -8.91
N LYS A 125 -13.77 1.24 -9.97
CA LYS A 125 -13.67 -0.22 -10.11
C LYS A 125 -12.88 -0.86 -8.96
N VAL A 126 -11.78 -0.23 -8.51
CA VAL A 126 -10.99 -0.74 -7.38
C VAL A 126 -11.85 -0.81 -6.13
N VAL A 127 -12.53 0.28 -5.76
CA VAL A 127 -13.29 0.32 -4.51
C VAL A 127 -14.56 -0.54 -4.56
N ASP A 128 -15.27 -0.57 -5.69
CA ASP A 128 -16.43 -1.45 -5.90
C ASP A 128 -16.04 -2.94 -5.78
N THR A 129 -14.82 -3.30 -6.20
CA THR A 129 -14.34 -4.68 -6.17
C THR A 129 -13.83 -5.09 -4.79
N GLN A 130 -13.18 -4.19 -4.06
CA GLN A 130 -12.46 -4.56 -2.83
C GLN A 130 -13.22 -4.19 -1.55
N VAL A 131 -14.00 -3.11 -1.55
CA VAL A 131 -14.66 -2.58 -0.34
C VAL A 131 -16.08 -3.13 -0.23
N LYS A 132 -16.19 -4.45 -0.06
CA LYS A 132 -17.48 -5.15 0.02
C LYS A 132 -18.03 -5.17 1.45
N LEU A 133 -18.64 -4.06 1.86
CA LEU A 133 -19.28 -3.95 3.18
C LEU A 133 -20.71 -4.49 3.14
N ALA A 134 -21.11 -5.19 4.20
CA ALA A 134 -22.48 -5.66 4.35
C ALA A 134 -23.45 -4.50 4.57
N ALA A 135 -24.69 -4.66 4.12
CA ALA A 135 -25.76 -3.72 4.40
C ALA A 135 -26.03 -3.61 5.91
N LEU A 136 -26.38 -2.40 6.36
CA LEU A 136 -26.74 -2.16 7.74
C LEU A 136 -28.09 -2.80 8.09
N PRO A 137 -28.34 -3.14 9.36
CA PRO A 137 -29.67 -3.54 9.80
C PRO A 137 -30.72 -2.47 9.50
N LYS A 138 -31.94 -2.89 9.21
CA LYS A 138 -33.07 -2.00 8.90
C LYS A 138 -33.24 -0.93 10.00
N GLY A 139 -33.33 0.33 9.60
CA GLY A 139 -33.51 1.46 10.52
C GLY A 139 -32.24 1.91 11.28
N ALA A 140 -31.09 1.29 11.02
CA ALA A 140 -29.81 1.81 11.50
C ALA A 140 -29.45 3.14 10.82
N GLN A 141 -28.70 4.00 11.52
CA GLN A 141 -28.19 5.24 10.93
C GLN A 141 -27.13 4.93 9.89
N PRO A 142 -27.11 5.63 8.74
CA PRO A 142 -26.06 5.50 7.74
C PRO A 142 -24.66 5.72 8.32
N VAL A 143 -23.69 4.96 7.83
CA VAL A 143 -22.29 5.09 8.21
C VAL A 143 -21.50 5.60 7.01
N GLU A 144 -20.73 6.67 7.22
CA GLU A 144 -19.93 7.28 6.15
C GLU A 144 -18.47 7.48 6.56
N ALA A 145 -17.57 7.25 5.62
CA ALA A 145 -16.18 7.67 5.72
C ALA A 145 -15.68 8.15 4.35
N ALA A 146 -14.73 9.07 4.37
CA ALA A 146 -14.03 9.54 3.19
C ALA A 146 -12.53 9.54 3.45
N ILE A 147 -11.75 9.23 2.42
CA ILE A 147 -10.29 9.33 2.48
C ILE A 147 -9.77 10.13 1.28
N PRO A 148 -8.89 11.11 1.52
CA PRO A 148 -8.15 11.76 0.46
C PRO A 148 -6.93 10.93 0.06
N PHE A 149 -6.68 10.87 -1.24
CA PHE A 149 -5.46 10.41 -1.86
C PHE A 149 -4.83 11.58 -2.60
N GLU A 150 -3.53 11.77 -2.43
CA GLU A 150 -2.76 12.74 -3.19
C GLU A 150 -1.67 12.03 -3.95
N HIS A 151 -1.60 12.30 -5.24
CA HIS A 151 -0.61 11.74 -6.15
C HIS A 151 0.16 12.85 -6.85
N THR A 152 1.48 12.76 -6.81
CA THR A 152 2.35 13.72 -7.48
C THR A 152 2.85 13.17 -8.81
N ALA A 153 2.75 13.99 -9.85
CA ALA A 153 3.36 13.75 -11.16
C ALA A 153 4.89 13.78 -11.14
N SER A 154 5.49 14.32 -10.08
CA SER A 154 6.92 14.41 -9.91
C SER A 154 7.51 13.13 -9.30
N GLY A 155 8.78 12.88 -9.62
CA GLY A 155 9.55 11.77 -9.06
C GLY A 155 9.19 10.42 -9.69
N LEU A 156 9.41 9.35 -8.93
CA LEU A 156 9.19 7.96 -9.34
C LEU A 156 7.80 7.45 -8.96
N ASN A 157 6.78 8.31 -9.04
CA ASN A 157 5.41 7.96 -8.66
C ASN A 157 4.48 7.84 -9.87
N SER A 158 4.95 8.22 -11.07
CA SER A 158 4.11 8.30 -12.26
C SER A 158 4.89 8.11 -13.54
N VAL A 159 4.20 7.77 -14.62
CA VAL A 159 4.76 7.80 -15.97
C VAL A 159 4.49 9.17 -16.60
N THR A 160 5.52 9.73 -17.23
CA THR A 160 5.45 10.97 -18.01
C THR A 160 6.08 10.73 -19.38
N PHE A 161 5.26 10.78 -20.43
CA PHE A 161 5.74 10.64 -21.81
C PHE A 161 6.26 11.97 -22.37
N GLY A 162 7.08 11.89 -23.42
CA GLY A 162 7.66 13.04 -24.11
C GLY A 162 8.95 13.58 -23.48
N ILE A 163 9.57 12.85 -22.54
CA ILE A 163 10.84 13.27 -21.93
C ILE A 163 12.00 12.95 -22.88
N ASN A 164 12.07 11.69 -23.29
CA ASN A 164 12.99 11.16 -24.30
C ASN A 164 12.55 9.74 -24.66
N GLU A 165 13.03 9.23 -25.79
CA GLU A 165 12.56 7.95 -26.38
C GLU A 165 12.80 6.75 -25.44
N GLY A 166 13.90 6.74 -24.69
CA GLY A 166 14.21 5.69 -23.72
C GLY A 166 13.30 5.73 -22.48
N SER A 167 13.03 6.93 -21.96
CA SER A 167 12.09 7.12 -20.85
C SER A 167 10.66 6.82 -21.27
N ASP A 168 10.28 7.14 -22.50
CA ASP A 168 8.95 6.83 -23.04
C ASP A 168 8.76 5.32 -23.18
N PHE A 169 9.74 4.60 -23.74
CA PHE A 169 9.69 3.14 -23.79
C PHE A 169 9.65 2.51 -22.39
N THR A 170 10.46 3.03 -21.46
CA THR A 170 10.45 2.63 -20.05
C THR A 170 9.07 2.85 -19.41
N GLY A 171 8.41 3.97 -19.73
CA GLY A 171 7.03 4.23 -19.33
C GLY A 171 6.05 3.19 -19.88
N ALA A 172 6.20 2.81 -21.15
CA ALA A 172 5.38 1.75 -21.76
C ALA A 172 5.59 0.39 -21.07
N VAL A 173 6.85 0.03 -20.76
CA VAL A 173 7.15 -1.17 -19.96
C VAL A 173 6.43 -1.13 -18.62
N ARG A 174 6.51 0.00 -17.90
CA ARG A 174 5.89 0.14 -16.59
C ARG A 174 4.36 0.03 -16.62
N LEU A 175 3.70 0.67 -17.57
CA LEU A 175 2.24 0.61 -17.72
C LEU A 175 1.76 -0.78 -18.14
N ALA A 176 2.59 -1.54 -18.87
CA ALA A 176 2.26 -2.89 -19.29
C ALA A 176 2.38 -3.95 -18.19
N GLN A 177 3.11 -3.68 -17.08
CA GLN A 177 3.34 -4.67 -16.01
C GLN A 177 2.05 -5.23 -15.39
N GLN A 178 1.00 -4.42 -15.27
CA GLN A 178 -0.30 -4.89 -14.77
C GLN A 178 -0.92 -5.98 -15.67
N GLY A 179 -0.57 -6.00 -16.96
CA GLY A 179 -0.98 -7.03 -17.91
C GLY A 179 -0.09 -8.29 -17.89
N TRP A 180 0.94 -8.34 -17.05
CA TRP A 180 1.92 -9.42 -16.96
C TRP A 180 1.87 -10.14 -15.61
N CYS A 181 0.74 -10.09 -14.92
CA CYS A 181 0.58 -10.64 -13.58
C CYS A 181 0.87 -12.15 -13.49
N GLU A 182 0.74 -12.90 -14.59
CA GLU A 182 1.13 -14.29 -14.66
C GLU A 182 2.63 -14.51 -14.40
N CYS A 183 3.48 -13.55 -14.73
CA CYS A 183 4.92 -13.65 -14.48
C CYS A 183 5.26 -13.54 -12.98
N TYR A 184 4.39 -12.92 -12.19
CA TYR A 184 4.59 -12.72 -10.75
C TYR A 184 3.95 -13.81 -9.88
N ALA A 185 3.38 -14.87 -10.47
CA ALA A 185 2.56 -15.85 -9.75
C ALA A 185 3.29 -16.57 -8.59
N ASN A 186 4.61 -16.71 -8.65
CA ASN A 186 5.44 -17.32 -7.60
C ASN A 186 5.73 -16.36 -6.43
N PHE A 187 5.31 -15.10 -6.51
CA PHE A 187 5.63 -14.02 -5.57
C PHE A 187 4.40 -13.46 -4.86
N LYS A 188 3.37 -14.27 -4.64
CA LYS A 188 2.13 -13.82 -3.94
C LYS A 188 2.31 -13.50 -2.46
N GLU A 189 3.39 -14.01 -1.86
CA GLU A 189 3.69 -13.84 -0.43
C GLU A 189 5.15 -13.40 -0.21
N GLN A 190 5.86 -13.04 -1.29
CA GLN A 190 7.28 -12.69 -1.27
C GLN A 190 7.53 -11.54 -2.22
N VAL A 191 8.48 -10.66 -1.88
CA VAL A 191 8.87 -9.59 -2.80
C VAL A 191 9.94 -10.11 -3.76
N PRO A 192 9.75 -10.02 -5.10
CA PRO A 192 10.78 -10.39 -6.04
C PRO A 192 12.05 -9.56 -5.82
N PRO A 193 13.24 -10.16 -5.94
CA PRO A 193 14.47 -9.37 -5.90
C PRO A 193 14.52 -8.42 -7.10
N PRO A 194 15.26 -7.29 -6.99
CA PRO A 194 15.41 -6.37 -8.10
C PRO A 194 16.06 -7.02 -9.32
N LEU A 195 15.50 -6.78 -10.51
CA LEU A 195 16.05 -7.24 -11.78
C LEU A 195 16.52 -6.06 -12.62
N THR A 196 17.55 -6.26 -13.44
CA THR A 196 18.00 -5.26 -14.42
C THR A 196 17.95 -5.85 -15.81
N ALA A 197 17.17 -5.24 -16.69
CA ALA A 197 17.15 -5.54 -18.11
C ALA A 197 18.00 -4.51 -18.88
N LYS A 198 18.82 -4.97 -19.83
CA LYS A 198 19.44 -4.15 -20.86
C LYS A 198 18.56 -4.21 -22.11
N ILE A 199 18.23 -3.05 -22.63
CA ILE A 199 17.30 -2.89 -23.75
C ILE A 199 18.03 -2.13 -24.86
N LYS A 200 18.02 -2.70 -26.06
CA LYS A 200 18.50 -2.05 -27.28
C LYS A 200 17.34 -1.84 -28.23
N LEU A 201 17.15 -0.59 -28.63
CA LEU A 201 16.14 -0.16 -29.57
C LEU A 201 16.82 0.29 -30.86
N LEU A 202 16.25 -0.06 -32.02
CA LEU A 202 16.73 0.34 -33.34
C LEU A 202 15.59 0.95 -34.15
N LYS A 203 15.85 2.06 -34.85
CA LYS A 203 14.84 2.79 -35.64
C LYS A 203 14.10 1.93 -36.67
N ALA A 204 14.83 1.01 -37.29
CA ALA A 204 14.30 0.11 -38.31
C ALA A 204 13.38 -0.98 -37.73
N ASN A 205 13.39 -1.18 -36.41
CA ASN A 205 12.64 -2.25 -35.77
C ASN A 205 11.36 -1.69 -35.10
N PRO A 206 10.21 -2.35 -35.29
CA PRO A 206 8.95 -1.96 -34.65
C PRO A 206 8.86 -2.37 -33.16
N THR A 207 9.80 -3.19 -32.68
CA THR A 207 9.94 -3.67 -31.30
C THR A 207 11.43 -3.65 -30.91
N PRO A 208 11.80 -3.86 -29.62
CA PRO A 208 13.19 -3.91 -29.21
C PRO A 208 14.02 -4.87 -30.05
N ALA A 209 15.22 -4.44 -30.44
CA ALA A 209 16.17 -5.28 -31.16
C ALA A 209 16.81 -6.32 -30.24
N GLU A 210 17.02 -5.96 -28.96
CA GLU A 210 17.58 -6.83 -27.95
C GLU A 210 16.98 -6.51 -26.58
N VAL A 211 16.64 -7.56 -25.82
CA VAL A 211 16.29 -7.48 -24.40
C VAL A 211 17.02 -8.61 -23.69
N THR A 212 17.91 -8.26 -22.77
CA THR A 212 18.66 -9.22 -21.96
C THR A 212 18.57 -8.86 -20.48
N PHE A 213 18.50 -9.86 -19.62
CA PHE A 213 18.54 -9.66 -18.16
C PHE A 213 19.93 -9.99 -17.63
N ALA A 214 20.40 -9.21 -16.66
CA ALA A 214 21.57 -9.59 -15.88
C ALA A 214 21.24 -10.84 -15.04
N PRO A 215 22.15 -11.84 -14.94
CA PRO A 215 21.95 -12.99 -14.07
C PRO A 215 21.71 -12.52 -12.63
N SER A 216 20.63 -12.99 -12.02
CA SER A 216 20.27 -12.58 -10.66
C SER A 216 20.98 -13.42 -9.59
N GLY A 217 21.41 -14.64 -9.94
CA GLY A 217 21.94 -15.62 -8.99
C GLY A 217 20.86 -16.26 -8.12
N ASN A 218 19.58 -16.06 -8.45
CA ASN A 218 18.42 -16.64 -7.78
C ASN A 218 17.48 -17.29 -8.80
N THR A 219 17.09 -18.55 -8.58
CA THR A 219 16.31 -19.34 -9.53
C THR A 219 14.95 -18.71 -9.83
N GLU A 220 14.21 -18.27 -8.80
CA GLU A 220 12.88 -17.67 -8.96
C GLU A 220 12.94 -16.33 -9.71
N ALA A 221 13.99 -15.56 -9.47
CA ALA A 221 14.24 -14.28 -10.11
C ALA A 221 14.66 -14.44 -11.59
N ASP A 222 15.46 -15.47 -11.90
CA ASP A 222 15.80 -15.81 -13.28
C ASP A 222 14.58 -16.35 -14.05
N GLN A 223 13.67 -17.07 -13.38
CA GLN A 223 12.37 -17.46 -13.97
C GLN A 223 11.48 -16.24 -14.24
N LEU A 224 11.43 -15.28 -13.32
CA LEU A 224 10.72 -14.03 -13.52
C LEU A 224 11.31 -13.25 -14.72
N ALA A 225 12.63 -13.11 -14.78
CA ALA A 225 13.32 -12.48 -15.90
C ALA A 225 12.99 -13.17 -17.23
N ALA A 226 13.00 -14.50 -17.27
CA ALA A 226 12.65 -15.29 -18.45
C ALA A 226 11.19 -15.09 -18.87
N CYS A 227 10.25 -14.89 -17.93
CA CYS A 227 8.86 -14.57 -18.25
C CYS A 227 8.69 -13.14 -18.78
N LEU A 228 9.39 -12.16 -18.18
CA LEU A 228 9.30 -10.75 -18.56
C LEU A 228 9.97 -10.44 -19.90
N GLN A 229 11.09 -11.10 -20.22
CA GLN A 229 11.86 -10.86 -21.45
C GLN A 229 11.02 -10.88 -22.73
N PRO A 230 10.24 -11.94 -23.06
CA PRO A 230 9.43 -11.95 -24.27
C PRO A 230 8.31 -10.90 -24.24
N LYS A 231 7.81 -10.51 -23.06
CA LYS A 231 6.78 -9.47 -22.92
C LYS A 231 7.31 -8.09 -23.29
N ILE A 232 8.51 -7.76 -22.81
CA ILE A 232 9.21 -6.50 -23.14
C ILE A 232 9.59 -6.49 -24.62
N ALA A 233 10.11 -7.62 -25.14
CA ALA A 233 10.51 -7.74 -26.55
C ALA A 233 9.34 -7.60 -27.53
N ALA A 234 8.09 -7.75 -27.07
CA ALA A 234 6.88 -7.56 -27.87
C ALA A 234 6.31 -6.13 -27.82
N LEU A 235 6.85 -5.25 -26.97
CA LEU A 235 6.33 -3.89 -26.86
C LEU A 235 6.69 -3.05 -28.09
N PRO A 236 5.77 -2.19 -28.56
CA PRO A 236 6.04 -1.34 -29.70
C PRO A 236 7.09 -0.29 -29.37
N THR A 237 7.96 0.00 -30.34
CA THR A 237 9.00 1.03 -30.24
C THR A 237 8.75 2.15 -31.24
N LYS A 238 9.07 3.38 -30.84
CA LYS A 238 9.06 4.55 -31.72
C LYS A 238 10.34 5.33 -31.48
N LEU A 239 11.21 5.38 -32.49
CA LEU A 239 12.49 6.07 -32.43
C LEU A 239 12.65 7.03 -33.61
N SER A 240 13.28 8.15 -33.31
CA SER A 240 13.75 9.16 -34.23
C SER A 240 15.26 9.02 -34.41
N SER A 241 15.95 8.63 -33.32
CA SER A 241 17.36 8.21 -33.29
C SER A 241 17.58 6.86 -33.95
N ASP A 242 18.76 6.61 -34.52
CA ASP A 242 19.06 5.35 -35.24
C ASP A 242 19.18 4.14 -34.29
N GLU A 243 19.81 4.36 -33.13
CA GLU A 243 19.99 3.36 -32.08
C GLU A 243 19.88 4.01 -30.69
N LEU A 244 19.32 3.28 -29.73
CA LEU A 244 19.31 3.65 -28.33
C LEU A 244 19.46 2.42 -27.42
N GLY A 245 20.45 2.45 -26.54
CA GLY A 245 20.68 1.42 -25.52
C GLY A 245 20.54 1.99 -24.11
N PHE A 246 19.82 1.29 -23.21
CA PHE A 246 19.68 1.69 -21.81
C PHE A 246 19.35 0.50 -20.90
N SER A 247 19.36 0.75 -19.59
CA SER A 247 18.96 -0.24 -18.58
C SER A 247 17.62 0.12 -17.95
N TYR A 248 16.76 -0.88 -17.80
CA TYR A 248 15.51 -0.79 -17.05
C TYR A 248 15.65 -1.60 -15.76
N ARG A 249 15.44 -0.94 -14.61
CA ARG A 249 15.44 -1.61 -13.31
C ARG A 249 14.01 -1.95 -12.91
N PHE A 250 13.75 -3.24 -12.71
CA PHE A 250 12.53 -3.71 -12.09
C PHE A 250 12.69 -3.68 -10.57
N VAL A 251 11.91 -2.81 -9.93
CA VAL A 251 11.75 -2.78 -8.48
C VAL A 251 10.30 -3.12 -8.18
N HIS A 252 10.11 -4.18 -7.41
CA HIS A 252 8.80 -4.62 -6.97
C HIS A 252 8.65 -4.40 -5.47
N PHE A 253 7.42 -4.16 -5.05
CA PHE A 253 7.00 -4.22 -3.66
C PHE A 253 5.79 -5.13 -3.54
N ASP A 254 5.45 -5.54 -2.33
CA ASP A 254 4.18 -6.17 -2.03
C ASP A 254 3.68 -5.62 -0.69
N SER A 255 2.84 -4.59 -0.74
CA SER A 255 2.38 -3.92 0.48
C SER A 255 1.54 -4.82 1.39
N ALA A 256 1.02 -5.95 0.89
CA ALA A 256 0.24 -6.90 1.67
C ALA A 256 1.09 -8.02 2.29
N ALA A 257 2.31 -8.23 1.79
CA ALA A 257 3.18 -9.30 2.26
C ALA A 257 3.56 -9.14 3.75
N PRO A 258 3.89 -10.25 4.44
CA PRO A 258 4.49 -10.18 5.77
C PRO A 258 5.80 -9.38 5.76
N ASP A 259 6.14 -8.70 6.85
CA ASP A 259 7.34 -7.84 6.92
C ASP A 259 8.64 -8.62 6.58
N ALA A 260 8.70 -9.90 6.96
CA ALA A 260 9.81 -10.80 6.66
C ALA A 260 10.02 -11.07 5.16
N ALA A 261 8.99 -10.87 4.32
CA ALA A 261 9.08 -11.04 2.86
C ALA A 261 10.08 -10.08 2.21
N SER A 262 10.42 -8.99 2.90
CA SER A 262 11.35 -7.96 2.44
C SER A 262 12.82 -8.22 2.80
N ALA A 263 13.12 -9.34 3.49
CA ALA A 263 14.44 -9.59 4.09
C ALA A 263 15.59 -9.61 3.06
N ASN A 264 15.30 -10.03 1.82
CA ASN A 264 16.28 -10.13 0.74
C ASN A 264 16.42 -8.83 -0.07
N LEU A 265 15.64 -7.79 0.24
CA LEU A 265 15.78 -6.49 -0.41
C LEU A 265 16.99 -5.72 0.15
N PRO A 266 17.65 -4.89 -0.67
CA PRO A 266 18.59 -3.89 -0.18
C PRO A 266 17.95 -3.01 0.92
N PRO A 267 18.73 -2.52 1.91
CA PRO A 267 18.19 -1.83 3.08
C PRO A 267 17.23 -0.67 2.78
N GLU A 268 17.52 0.12 1.75
CA GLU A 268 16.70 1.27 1.34
C GLU A 268 15.34 0.81 0.78
N LEU A 269 15.34 -0.27 -0.02
CA LEU A 269 14.11 -0.86 -0.54
C LEU A 269 13.34 -1.58 0.57
N ARG A 270 14.04 -2.19 1.52
CA ARG A 270 13.42 -2.80 2.70
C ARG A 270 12.70 -1.75 3.55
N PHE A 271 13.29 -0.57 3.75
CA PHE A 271 12.63 0.53 4.45
C PHE A 271 11.35 0.98 3.73
N LEU A 272 11.41 1.19 2.41
CA LEU A 272 10.25 1.58 1.61
C LEU A 272 9.14 0.52 1.65
N GLN A 273 9.50 -0.76 1.57
CA GLN A 273 8.57 -1.88 1.72
C GLN A 273 7.89 -1.88 3.09
N LEU A 274 8.62 -1.58 4.17
CA LEU A 274 8.03 -1.49 5.52
C LEU A 274 7.08 -0.29 5.66
N ASP A 275 7.36 0.86 5.03
CA ASP A 275 6.41 1.99 5.02
C ASP A 275 5.11 1.67 4.27
N LEU A 276 5.21 0.88 3.18
CA LEU A 276 4.05 0.35 2.48
C LEU A 276 3.26 -0.63 3.37
N ASN A 277 3.93 -1.59 4.02
CA ASN A 277 3.31 -2.53 4.95
C ASN A 277 2.62 -1.80 6.11
N ARG A 278 3.26 -0.78 6.68
CA ARG A 278 2.73 0.04 7.76
C ARG A 278 1.37 0.64 7.40
N THR A 279 1.19 1.08 6.15
CA THR A 279 -0.11 1.59 5.70
C THR A 279 -1.20 0.51 5.71
N GLN A 280 -0.87 -0.72 5.33
CA GLN A 280 -1.80 -1.86 5.44
C GLN A 280 -2.06 -2.24 6.91
N ARG A 281 -1.06 -2.19 7.79
CA ARG A 281 -1.24 -2.43 9.24
C ARG A 281 -2.08 -1.34 9.92
N ALA A 282 -1.97 -0.10 9.47
CA ALA A 282 -2.84 0.98 9.93
C ALA A 282 -4.29 0.76 9.50
N ALA A 283 -4.51 0.25 8.28
CA ALA A 283 -5.83 -0.15 7.81
C ALA A 283 -6.42 -1.29 8.66
N ASP A 284 -5.62 -2.32 8.95
CA ASP A 284 -6.00 -3.43 9.85
C ASP A 284 -6.41 -2.91 11.24
N SER A 285 -5.63 -1.97 11.79
CA SER A 285 -5.92 -1.36 13.09
C SER A 285 -7.22 -0.56 13.09
N ALA A 286 -7.50 0.20 12.02
CA ALA A 286 -8.75 0.92 11.87
C ALA A 286 -9.96 -0.02 11.75
N ILE A 287 -9.82 -1.15 11.04
CA ILE A 287 -10.86 -2.18 10.96
C ILE A 287 -11.11 -2.80 12.33
N ALA A 288 -10.06 -3.15 13.07
CA ALA A 288 -10.17 -3.74 14.40
C ALA A 288 -10.85 -2.79 15.40
N ASP A 289 -10.41 -1.54 15.47
CA ASP A 289 -11.01 -0.51 16.35
C ASP A 289 -12.47 -0.22 15.95
N GLY A 290 -12.72 -0.13 14.65
CA GLY A 290 -14.06 0.01 14.10
C GLY A 290 -14.99 -1.15 14.51
N ALA A 291 -14.50 -2.38 14.52
CA ALA A 291 -15.27 -3.57 14.91
C ALA A 291 -15.56 -3.64 16.42
N ARG A 292 -14.73 -2.97 17.25
CA ARG A 292 -14.91 -2.94 18.71
C ARG A 292 -16.13 -2.13 19.12
N THR A 293 -16.42 -1.02 18.44
CA THR A 293 -17.50 -0.11 18.83
C THR A 293 -18.88 -0.81 18.88
N PRO A 294 -19.31 -1.56 17.86
CA PRO A 294 -20.56 -2.30 17.94
C PRO A 294 -20.59 -3.38 19.03
N ALA A 295 -19.45 -4.05 19.31
CA ALA A 295 -19.36 -5.02 20.41
C ALA A 295 -19.56 -4.34 21.78
N ALA A 296 -18.97 -3.16 21.97
CA ALA A 296 -19.13 -2.37 23.19
C ALA A 296 -20.59 -1.89 23.38
N LEU A 297 -21.23 -1.43 22.30
CA LEU A 297 -22.65 -1.02 22.33
C LEU A 297 -23.58 -2.19 22.65
N ALA A 298 -23.35 -3.36 22.03
CA ALA A 298 -24.14 -4.56 22.31
C ALA A 298 -24.01 -5.01 23.77
N TYR A 299 -22.82 -4.89 24.36
CA TYR A 299 -22.63 -5.16 25.79
C TYR A 299 -23.36 -4.13 26.67
N ALA A 300 -23.17 -2.84 26.38
CA ALA A 300 -23.79 -1.75 27.13
C ALA A 300 -25.32 -1.83 27.13
N GLU A 301 -25.94 -2.23 26.01
CA GLU A 301 -27.39 -2.41 25.92
C GLU A 301 -27.90 -3.46 26.92
N VAL A 302 -27.24 -4.62 27.01
CA VAL A 302 -27.65 -5.68 27.95
C VAL A 302 -27.43 -5.23 29.40
N VAL A 303 -26.34 -4.50 29.67
CA VAL A 303 -26.08 -3.91 30.99
C VAL A 303 -27.18 -2.92 31.38
N ASP A 304 -27.60 -2.02 30.50
CA ASP A 304 -28.69 -1.08 30.75
C ASP A 304 -30.02 -1.81 31.02
N ARG A 305 -30.37 -2.81 30.20
CA ARG A 305 -31.57 -3.64 30.44
C ARG A 305 -31.51 -4.34 31.80
N TYR A 306 -30.35 -4.87 32.18
CA TYR A 306 -30.17 -5.47 33.50
C TYR A 306 -30.26 -4.43 34.62
N GLN A 307 -29.67 -3.25 34.46
CA GLN A 307 -29.72 -2.20 35.47
C GLN A 307 -31.16 -1.72 35.74
N LYS A 308 -32.00 -1.65 34.70
CA LYS A 308 -33.42 -1.27 34.79
C LYS A 308 -34.31 -2.37 35.36
N THR A 309 -34.11 -3.62 34.93
CA THR A 309 -35.02 -4.73 35.28
C THR A 309 -34.55 -5.56 36.48
N LYS A 310 -33.26 -5.51 36.79
CA LYS A 310 -32.57 -6.44 37.71
C LYS A 310 -32.82 -7.92 37.38
N ASN A 311 -33.14 -8.23 36.11
CA ASN A 311 -33.47 -9.58 35.68
C ASN A 311 -32.18 -10.42 35.52
N TRP A 312 -31.93 -11.30 36.49
CA TRP A 312 -30.78 -12.20 36.50
C TRP A 312 -30.71 -13.15 35.29
N ARG A 313 -31.82 -13.38 34.57
CA ARG A 313 -31.82 -14.18 33.34
C ARG A 313 -31.02 -13.53 32.20
N LEU A 314 -30.70 -12.24 32.30
CA LEU A 314 -29.85 -11.52 31.32
C LEU A 314 -28.35 -11.81 31.51
N PHE A 315 -27.94 -12.55 32.56
CA PHE A 315 -26.53 -12.72 32.89
C PHE A 315 -25.76 -13.55 31.85
N ASP A 316 -26.38 -14.58 31.27
CA ASP A 316 -25.74 -15.38 30.22
C ASP A 316 -25.56 -14.57 28.93
N GLU A 317 -26.57 -13.76 28.56
CA GLU A 317 -26.46 -12.82 27.43
C GLU A 317 -25.38 -11.76 27.70
N MET A 318 -25.35 -11.19 28.91
CA MET A 318 -24.34 -10.22 29.33
C MET A 318 -22.92 -10.80 29.26
N SER A 319 -22.74 -12.05 29.74
CA SER A 319 -21.46 -12.76 29.66
C SER A 319 -21.02 -12.94 28.22
N SER A 320 -21.92 -13.44 27.35
CA SER A 320 -21.62 -13.65 25.93
C SER A 320 -21.25 -12.36 25.20
N LYS A 321 -21.97 -11.26 25.45
CA LYS A 321 -21.65 -9.95 24.86
C LYS A 321 -20.34 -9.37 25.41
N CYS A 322 -20.03 -9.60 26.70
CA CYS A 322 -18.74 -9.18 27.24
C CYS A 322 -17.57 -9.97 26.65
N GLU A 323 -17.71 -11.28 26.46
CA GLU A 323 -16.71 -12.11 25.78
C GLU A 323 -16.47 -11.64 24.34
N ALA A 324 -17.52 -11.25 23.62
CA ALA A 324 -17.39 -10.65 22.29
C ALA A 324 -16.63 -9.32 22.32
N LEU A 325 -16.88 -8.46 23.33
CA LEU A 325 -16.13 -7.22 23.54
C LEU A 325 -14.65 -7.50 23.84
N VAL A 326 -14.34 -8.40 24.78
CA VAL A 326 -12.96 -8.79 25.12
C VAL A 326 -12.22 -9.40 23.91
N LYS A 327 -12.92 -10.17 23.07
CA LYS A 327 -12.36 -10.67 21.81
C LYS A 327 -12.07 -9.53 20.82
N ALA A 328 -12.93 -8.52 20.75
CA ALA A 328 -12.69 -7.34 19.93
C ALA A 328 -11.49 -6.52 20.45
N ASP A 329 -11.37 -6.34 21.76
CA ASP A 329 -10.20 -5.70 22.40
C ASP A 329 -8.90 -6.43 22.06
N THR A 330 -8.93 -7.77 22.10
CA THR A 330 -7.78 -8.61 21.75
C THR A 330 -7.33 -8.35 20.31
N ARG A 331 -8.27 -8.25 19.36
CA ARG A 331 -7.97 -7.94 17.96
C ARG A 331 -7.37 -6.54 17.78
N VAL A 332 -7.87 -5.55 18.52
CA VAL A 332 -7.30 -4.18 18.53
C VAL A 332 -5.85 -4.20 19.03
N LEU A 333 -5.60 -4.92 20.12
CA LEU A 333 -4.25 -5.06 20.68
C LEU A 333 -3.30 -5.76 19.69
N GLU A 334 -3.75 -6.85 19.06
CA GLU A 334 -2.96 -7.59 18.07
C GLU A 334 -2.65 -6.72 16.84
N SER A 335 -3.61 -5.95 16.33
CA SER A 335 -3.39 -5.08 15.17
C SER A 335 -2.43 -3.94 15.47
N ILE A 336 -2.55 -3.31 16.65
CA ILE A 336 -1.64 -2.23 17.06
C ILE A 336 -0.23 -2.78 17.29
N LYS A 337 -0.09 -3.96 17.92
CA LYS A 337 1.22 -4.61 18.10
C LYS A 337 1.88 -4.96 16.77
N ALA A 338 1.11 -5.45 15.79
CA ALA A 338 1.63 -5.73 14.46
C ALA A 338 2.15 -4.45 13.78
N ARG A 339 1.38 -3.35 13.84
CA ARG A 339 1.81 -2.04 13.33
C ARG A 339 3.06 -1.53 14.04
N GLN A 340 3.10 -1.60 15.37
CA GLN A 340 4.24 -1.17 16.18
C GLN A 340 5.51 -1.97 15.82
N ALA A 341 5.39 -3.28 15.57
CA ALA A 341 6.52 -4.10 15.15
C ALA A 341 7.09 -3.63 13.79
N THR A 342 6.21 -3.30 12.83
CA THR A 342 6.60 -2.71 11.54
C THR A 342 7.28 -1.35 11.74
N ASP A 343 6.71 -0.47 12.57
CA ASP A 343 7.28 0.86 12.86
C ASP A 343 8.68 0.75 13.52
N GLN A 344 8.86 -0.20 14.45
CA GLN A 344 10.15 -0.48 15.09
C GLN A 344 11.19 -1.04 14.11
N ALA A 345 10.77 -1.95 13.22
CA ALA A 345 11.65 -2.48 12.18
C ALA A 345 12.10 -1.39 11.19
N ALA A 346 11.18 -0.50 10.81
CA ALA A 346 11.49 0.64 9.96
C ALA A 346 12.43 1.63 10.66
N LEU A 347 12.23 1.91 11.94
CA LEU A 347 13.11 2.79 12.73
C LEU A 347 14.53 2.21 12.81
N ALA A 348 14.66 0.91 13.12
CA ALA A 348 15.95 0.25 13.19
C ALA A 348 16.73 0.37 11.87
N LEU A 349 16.04 0.19 10.74
CA LEU A 349 16.60 0.42 9.41
C LEU A 349 17.00 1.87 9.18
N ALA A 350 16.12 2.82 9.45
CA ALA A 350 16.42 4.24 9.27
C ALA A 350 17.64 4.66 10.09
N THR A 351 17.77 4.17 11.33
CA THR A 351 18.93 4.42 12.18
C THR A 351 20.21 3.79 11.63
N GLU A 352 20.15 2.55 11.10
CA GLU A 352 21.30 1.92 10.43
C GLU A 352 21.75 2.74 9.20
N MET A 353 20.78 3.24 8.43
CA MET A 353 21.06 4.06 7.25
C MET A 353 21.62 5.44 7.62
N ALA A 354 21.08 6.10 8.65
CA ALA A 354 21.58 7.37 9.15
C ALA A 354 23.00 7.27 9.72
N ALA A 355 23.42 6.10 10.23
CA ALA A 355 24.81 5.86 10.62
C ALA A 355 25.78 5.90 9.43
N LYS A 356 25.30 5.60 8.21
CA LYS A 356 26.08 5.63 6.96
C LYS A 356 25.93 6.96 6.21
N ASP A 357 24.77 7.59 6.29
CA ASP A 357 24.40 8.81 5.56
C ASP A 357 23.39 9.64 6.36
N ALA A 358 23.90 10.36 7.37
CA ALA A 358 23.08 11.12 8.29
C ALA A 358 22.33 12.28 7.60
N GLU A 359 22.89 12.85 6.53
CA GLU A 359 22.31 13.99 5.82
C GLU A 359 20.98 13.62 5.16
N ASN A 360 20.89 12.43 4.56
CA ASN A 360 19.67 11.98 3.87
C ASN A 360 18.69 11.21 4.76
N TRP A 361 19.13 10.70 5.91
CA TRP A 361 18.31 9.81 6.75
C TRP A 361 17.98 10.37 8.14
N GLY A 362 18.55 11.51 8.55
CA GLY A 362 18.26 12.12 9.85
C GLY A 362 16.76 12.43 10.05
N ASP A 363 16.15 13.09 9.07
CA ASP A 363 14.71 13.42 9.10
C ASP A 363 13.84 12.16 9.04
N VAL A 364 14.30 11.13 8.35
CA VAL A 364 13.62 9.83 8.24
C VAL A 364 13.59 9.13 9.60
N VAL A 365 14.69 9.16 10.36
CA VAL A 365 14.74 8.64 11.72
C VAL A 365 13.76 9.40 12.61
N ALA A 366 13.76 10.73 12.57
CA ALA A 366 12.85 11.54 13.38
C ALA A 366 11.36 11.25 13.06
N ALA A 367 11.01 11.17 11.77
CA ALA A 367 9.66 10.85 11.34
C ALA A 367 9.24 9.42 11.74
N THR A 368 10.14 8.45 11.62
CA THR A 368 9.86 7.05 11.97
C THR A 368 9.77 6.85 13.48
N GLN A 369 10.61 7.56 14.27
CA GLN A 369 10.52 7.57 15.73
C GLN A 369 9.16 8.09 16.19
N LYS A 370 8.63 9.15 15.56
CA LYS A 370 7.30 9.65 15.87
C LYS A 370 6.20 8.60 15.64
N ASN A 371 6.30 7.80 14.57
CA ASN A 371 5.37 6.70 14.34
C ASN A 371 5.45 5.65 15.46
N VAL A 372 6.67 5.28 15.89
CA VAL A 372 6.88 4.38 17.03
C VAL A 372 6.25 4.95 18.29
N ASP A 373 6.50 6.22 18.62
CA ASP A 373 5.96 6.88 19.82
C ASP A 373 4.42 6.90 19.80
N GLU A 374 3.81 7.18 18.64
CA GLU A 374 2.36 7.14 18.46
C GLU A 374 1.80 5.73 18.67
N SER A 375 2.43 4.71 18.07
CA SER A 375 1.98 3.31 18.23
C SER A 375 2.13 2.80 19.67
N VAL A 376 3.19 3.21 20.40
CA VAL A 376 3.39 2.90 21.83
C VAL A 376 2.26 3.49 22.66
N LYS A 377 1.90 4.75 22.41
CA LYS A 377 0.81 5.42 23.12
C LYS A 377 -0.54 4.76 22.83
N GLU A 378 -0.84 4.50 21.55
CA GLU A 378 -2.07 3.82 21.14
C GLU A 378 -2.19 2.44 21.79
N LEU A 379 -1.09 1.68 21.87
CA LEU A 379 -1.08 0.38 22.54
C LEU A 379 -1.38 0.49 24.03
N ALA A 380 -0.74 1.43 24.74
CA ALA A 380 -0.97 1.62 26.17
C ALA A 380 -2.43 2.02 26.48
N ASP A 381 -3.02 2.89 25.65
CA ASP A 381 -4.43 3.28 25.77
C ASP A 381 -5.36 2.08 25.51
N ALA A 382 -5.06 1.27 24.49
CA ALA A 382 -5.81 0.05 24.18
C ALA A 382 -5.71 -1.01 25.29
N GLU A 383 -4.54 -1.21 25.89
CA GLU A 383 -4.33 -2.15 27.00
C GLU A 383 -5.13 -1.73 28.23
N LYS A 384 -5.17 -0.43 28.51
CA LYS A 384 -5.99 0.13 29.59
C LYS A 384 -7.47 -0.11 29.35
N MET A 385 -7.97 0.16 28.14
CA MET A 385 -9.38 -0.07 27.78
C MET A 385 -9.74 -1.57 27.90
N ALA A 386 -8.93 -2.45 27.32
CA ALA A 386 -9.14 -3.90 27.39
C ALA A 386 -9.20 -4.41 28.84
N ALA A 387 -8.34 -3.88 29.72
CA ALA A 387 -8.37 -4.22 31.14
C ALA A 387 -9.65 -3.72 31.83
N GLN A 388 -10.13 -2.52 31.50
CA GLN A 388 -11.37 -1.96 32.02
C GLN A 388 -12.60 -2.78 31.59
N ASP A 389 -12.69 -3.12 30.30
CA ASP A 389 -13.80 -3.90 29.75
C ASP A 389 -13.83 -5.32 30.33
N LYS A 390 -12.66 -5.97 30.41
CA LYS A 390 -12.54 -7.27 31.06
C LYS A 390 -12.93 -7.23 32.54
N ALA A 391 -12.59 -6.15 33.25
CA ALA A 391 -12.97 -5.97 34.65
C ALA A 391 -14.47 -5.71 34.83
N ALA A 392 -15.12 -5.10 33.83
CA ALA A 392 -16.56 -4.84 33.81
C ALA A 392 -17.37 -6.12 33.52
N CYS A 393 -16.76 -7.18 32.97
CA CYS A 393 -17.46 -8.42 32.68
C CYS A 393 -18.07 -9.07 33.93
N PRO A 394 -19.28 -9.65 33.81
CA PRO A 394 -19.94 -10.34 34.91
C PRO A 394 -19.07 -11.48 35.46
N LYS A 395 -18.76 -11.44 36.76
CA LYS A 395 -18.12 -12.55 37.46
C LYS A 395 -19.20 -13.55 37.87
N LYS A 396 -19.25 -14.74 37.25
CA LYS A 396 -20.08 -15.85 37.76
C LYS A 396 -19.53 -16.26 39.14
N LYS A 397 -20.15 -15.78 40.22
CA LYS A 397 -20.04 -16.41 41.54
C LYS A 397 -21.21 -17.38 41.62
N PHE A 398 -20.92 -18.67 41.60
CA PHE A 398 -21.89 -19.71 41.91
C PHE A 398 -22.20 -19.70 43.41
#